data_AF-A0A357J0L5-F1
#
_entry.id   AF-A0A357J0L5-F1
#
_cell.length_a   1.000
_cell.length_b   1.000
_cell.length_c   1.000
_cell.angle_alpha   90.00
_cell.angle_beta   90.00
_cell.angle_gamma   90.00
#
_symmetry.space_group_name_H-M   'P 1'
#
loop_
_entity.id
_entity.type
_entity.pdbx_description
1 polymer ?
#
loop_
_entity_poly.entity_id
_entity_poly.type
_entity_poly.pdbx_seq_one_letter_code
_entity_poly.pdbx_strand_id
1 'polypeptide(L)'
;FSGGMLGILFLIPFRKPFISKEQQRPELKQDLIYPEGEACALVLKTGDSGQAGSIFTGMSLGILFKFITSLFVKASMYSVIPFSASGRRAGYLGLDFSAALAGVGFIVGFRIAAMVFLGGIITWMIILPLFGPINPATSLEPQVFSFWSSHGRFAGVGAMLIGTVESLLLASSVLKSISLETLKLRIRSLIKGPSTESSKEISHNDKGPELANPEAFHEIPLPESRAPEHEENLPGSADPVQEESQKVSSSPTLEGPESTDTFSESAAGEDSQGSGNGSNEQSLAANNETRMISSNDSDTERDLPSWMISILIVFTACIAGFLIVQMNGWMAIPLLFWVLLLSLPVVAVAAYLVGLVGSSNSPVSGITLSVLLLTGLILIPFMDGEHGVLAMLLVAGMICCAAATAGDIAQDLRTGSLIGAHPYKQQIAEILGVAISAPIFALVLQLLHETYGIGNEGLLKAPQATLFASLASSMFSDAPLPVFMISVGTLLGAILFFWNRYGLYRIPIMPVAVGMYLPLSVSTPLLLGGILYHAHRKWSSGTVTDSPESSANSKSRWEKVRKWAGDPLLYSSGLIAGEALGGILLALWILYAGGSTSSGGSSLLGLIIFLIVLLPMTPLISRFSRRS
;
A
#
# COMPACT_ATOMS: atom_id res chain seq x y z
N PHE A 1 5.74 8.80 -19.81
CA PHE A 1 7.11 9.01 -19.28
C PHE A 1 7.09 9.93 -18.06
N SER A 2 7.04 11.27 -18.25
CA SER A 2 7.42 12.23 -17.20
C SER A 2 6.68 12.11 -15.88
N GLY A 3 5.35 11.89 -15.90
CA GLY A 3 4.57 11.68 -14.69
C GLY A 3 5.05 10.48 -13.86
N GLY A 4 5.19 9.30 -14.48
CA GLY A 4 5.69 8.11 -13.78
C GLY A 4 7.10 8.31 -13.22
N MET A 5 7.98 9.01 -13.97
CA MET A 5 9.34 9.34 -13.52
C MET A 5 9.35 10.28 -12.30
N LEU A 6 8.48 11.31 -12.26
CA LEU A 6 8.25 12.12 -11.06
C LEU A 6 7.74 11.28 -9.89
N GLY A 7 6.89 10.28 -10.16
CA GLY A 7 6.43 9.29 -9.19
C GLY A 7 7.59 8.61 -8.45
N ILE A 8 8.54 8.02 -9.18
CA ILE A 8 9.74 7.40 -8.58
C ILE A 8 10.56 8.42 -7.80
N LEU A 9 10.93 9.52 -8.44
CA LEU A 9 11.91 10.47 -7.92
C LEU A 9 11.43 11.21 -6.66
N PHE A 10 10.12 11.46 -6.55
CA PHE A 10 9.51 12.03 -5.35
C PHE A 10 9.15 10.98 -4.30
N LEU A 11 9.06 9.68 -4.64
CA LEU A 11 8.88 8.61 -3.64
C LEU A 11 10.16 8.31 -2.87
N ILE A 12 11.35 8.40 -3.48
CA ILE A 12 12.63 8.04 -2.84
C ILE A 12 12.83 8.75 -1.48
N PRO A 13 12.62 10.08 -1.33
CA PRO A 13 12.66 10.74 -0.02
C PRO A 13 11.69 10.17 1.03
N PHE A 14 10.55 9.62 0.60
CA PHE A 14 9.50 9.05 1.44
C PHE A 14 9.68 7.55 1.72
N ARG A 15 10.59 6.84 1.02
CA ARG A 15 10.87 5.42 1.25
C ARG A 15 11.18 5.13 2.72
N LYS A 16 12.12 5.86 3.33
CA LYS A 16 12.53 5.60 4.72
C LYS A 16 11.38 5.79 5.74
N PRO A 17 10.64 6.92 5.78
CA PRO A 17 9.56 7.10 6.75
C PRO A 17 8.29 6.27 6.51
N PHE A 18 8.03 5.81 5.27
CA PHE A 18 6.84 5.03 4.96
C PHE A 18 7.07 3.51 4.90
N ILE A 19 8.28 3.04 4.56
CA ILE A 19 8.52 1.65 4.14
C ILE A 19 9.62 0.94 4.94
N SER A 20 10.67 1.66 5.36
CA SER A 20 11.86 1.06 5.99
C SER A 20 11.60 0.57 7.43
N LYS A 21 12.48 -0.31 7.91
CA LYS A 21 12.35 -1.07 9.16
C LYS A 21 12.21 -0.20 10.42
N GLU A 22 12.70 1.05 10.38
CA GLU A 22 12.65 2.01 11.50
C GLU A 22 11.22 2.53 11.80
N GLN A 23 10.21 2.18 11.00
CA GLN A 23 8.81 2.53 11.26
C GLN A 23 8.23 1.93 12.57
N GLN A 24 9.00 1.10 13.29
CA GLN A 24 8.64 0.45 14.56
C GLN A 24 8.71 1.36 15.80
N ARG A 25 8.63 2.69 15.64
CA ARG A 25 8.51 3.63 16.76
C ARG A 25 7.06 3.64 17.28
N PRO A 26 6.79 3.33 18.56
CA PRO A 26 5.44 3.11 19.09
C PRO A 26 4.55 4.36 19.15
N GLU A 27 5.10 5.54 18.84
CA GLU A 27 4.42 6.83 18.91
C GLU A 27 3.50 7.10 17.69
N LEU A 28 3.75 6.46 16.54
CA LEU A 28 2.85 6.54 15.39
C LEU A 28 1.73 5.50 15.51
N LYS A 29 0.51 5.97 15.83
CA LYS A 29 -0.72 5.15 16.02
C LYS A 29 -1.25 4.44 14.75
N GLN A 30 -0.45 4.28 13.69
CA GLN A 30 -0.88 3.67 12.45
C GLN A 30 0.30 3.06 11.67
N ASP A 31 0.55 1.77 11.91
CA ASP A 31 1.36 0.93 11.03
C ASP A 31 0.83 1.02 9.58
N LEU A 32 1.70 1.31 8.62
CA LEU A 32 1.43 1.05 7.21
C LEU A 32 1.78 -0.42 6.92
N ILE A 33 0.84 -1.13 6.30
CA ILE A 33 0.95 -2.56 6.07
C ILE A 33 1.60 -2.81 4.71
N TYR A 34 1.18 -2.11 3.65
CA TYR A 34 1.51 -2.40 2.25
C TYR A 34 1.09 -3.84 1.87
N PRO A 35 -0.21 -4.16 1.91
CA PRO A 35 -0.70 -5.54 1.96
C PRO A 35 -0.40 -6.35 0.68
N GLU A 36 -0.27 -5.70 -0.48
CA GLU A 36 0.12 -6.37 -1.73
C GLU A 36 1.64 -6.65 -1.75
N GLY A 37 2.47 -5.75 -1.22
CA GLY A 37 3.90 -6.02 -1.00
C GLY A 37 4.16 -7.04 0.11
N GLU A 38 3.30 -7.11 1.13
CA GLU A 38 3.34 -8.17 2.15
C GLU A 38 3.01 -9.54 1.54
N ALA A 39 1.99 -9.60 0.67
CA ALA A 39 1.65 -10.81 -0.08
C ALA A 39 2.76 -11.20 -1.08
N CYS A 40 3.36 -10.25 -1.81
CA CYS A 40 4.44 -10.53 -2.74
C CYS A 40 5.71 -11.04 -2.03
N ALA A 41 6.08 -10.43 -0.89
CA ALA A 41 7.19 -10.91 -0.06
C ALA A 41 6.93 -12.32 0.52
N LEU A 42 5.67 -12.68 0.79
CA LEU A 42 5.28 -14.04 1.17
C LEU A 42 5.38 -15.01 -0.02
N VAL A 43 4.91 -14.61 -1.21
CA VAL A 43 5.02 -15.41 -2.45
C VAL A 43 6.47 -15.78 -2.74
N LEU A 44 7.39 -14.81 -2.72
CA LEU A 44 8.82 -15.05 -2.98
C LEU A 44 9.41 -16.04 -1.94
N LYS A 45 9.24 -15.75 -0.65
CA LYS A 45 9.76 -16.60 0.45
C LYS A 45 9.15 -18.01 0.50
N THR A 46 7.92 -18.20 0.02
CA THR A 46 7.28 -19.53 -0.07
C THR A 46 7.61 -20.25 -1.38
N GLY A 47 7.98 -19.53 -2.43
CA GLY A 47 8.67 -20.09 -3.59
C GLY A 47 10.03 -20.68 -3.21
N ASP A 48 10.87 -19.90 -2.52
CA ASP A 48 12.19 -20.34 -2.03
C ASP A 48 12.09 -21.59 -1.12
N SER A 49 11.00 -21.71 -0.35
CA SER A 49 10.75 -22.87 0.53
C SER A 49 9.92 -23.98 -0.11
N GLY A 50 9.66 -23.95 -1.42
CA GLY A 50 8.90 -24.98 -2.15
C GLY A 50 7.41 -25.11 -1.77
N GLN A 51 6.83 -24.17 -1.03
CA GLN A 51 5.47 -24.22 -0.47
C GLN A 51 4.44 -23.40 -1.26
N ALA A 52 4.77 -22.99 -2.50
CA ALA A 52 3.97 -22.11 -3.35
C ALA A 52 2.65 -22.73 -3.90
N GLY A 53 2.29 -23.97 -3.55
CA GLY A 53 1.17 -24.70 -4.15
C GLY A 53 -0.19 -23.98 -4.08
N SER A 54 -0.45 -23.27 -2.98
CA SER A 54 -1.67 -22.47 -2.76
C SER A 54 -1.85 -21.34 -3.79
N ILE A 55 -0.77 -20.84 -4.40
CA ILE A 55 -0.85 -19.84 -5.47
C ILE A 55 -1.36 -20.49 -6.77
N PHE A 56 -0.78 -21.64 -7.15
CA PHE A 56 -1.11 -22.33 -8.40
C PHE A 56 -2.52 -22.90 -8.41
N THR A 57 -3.04 -23.36 -7.26
CA THR A 57 -4.45 -23.75 -7.13
C THR A 57 -5.38 -22.54 -7.28
N GLY A 58 -5.05 -21.40 -6.67
CA GLY A 58 -5.78 -20.14 -6.84
C GLY A 58 -5.79 -19.65 -8.29
N MET A 59 -4.62 -19.66 -8.95
CA MET A 59 -4.50 -19.26 -10.36
C MET A 59 -5.32 -20.18 -11.29
N SER A 60 -5.24 -21.50 -11.07
CA SER A 60 -5.99 -22.48 -11.87
C SER A 60 -7.50 -22.32 -11.69
N LEU A 61 -7.97 -22.14 -10.45
CA LEU A 61 -9.39 -21.89 -10.19
C LEU A 61 -9.84 -20.52 -10.73
N GLY A 62 -9.01 -19.48 -10.67
CA GLY A 62 -9.32 -18.16 -11.23
C GLY A 62 -9.50 -18.18 -12.75
N ILE A 63 -8.63 -18.90 -13.48
CA ILE A 63 -8.77 -19.10 -14.94
C ILE A 63 -10.07 -19.86 -15.23
N LEU A 64 -10.27 -21.01 -14.59
CA LEU A 64 -11.44 -21.87 -14.82
C LEU A 64 -12.75 -21.14 -14.47
N PHE A 65 -12.77 -20.41 -13.36
CA PHE A 65 -13.88 -19.55 -12.94
C PHE A 65 -14.21 -18.51 -14.01
N LYS A 66 -13.20 -17.83 -14.58
CA LYS A 66 -13.42 -16.80 -15.61
C LYS A 66 -14.02 -17.36 -16.89
N PHE A 67 -13.54 -18.51 -17.35
CA PHE A 67 -14.13 -19.21 -18.49
C PHE A 67 -15.58 -19.63 -18.20
N ILE A 68 -15.85 -20.27 -17.06
CA ILE A 68 -17.21 -20.74 -16.73
C ILE A 68 -18.21 -19.58 -16.61
N THR A 69 -17.85 -18.53 -15.87
CA THR A 69 -18.71 -17.35 -15.65
C THR A 69 -18.94 -16.50 -16.88
N SER A 70 -18.08 -16.57 -17.90
CA SER A 70 -18.23 -15.80 -19.14
C SER A 70 -18.89 -16.60 -20.27
N LEU A 71 -18.86 -17.94 -20.20
CA LEU A 71 -19.41 -18.82 -21.25
C LEU A 71 -20.76 -19.43 -20.90
N PHE A 72 -21.05 -19.74 -19.64
CA PHE A 72 -22.24 -20.54 -19.26
C PHE A 72 -23.23 -19.83 -18.32
N VAL A 73 -22.93 -18.61 -17.87
CA VAL A 73 -23.59 -18.00 -16.70
C VAL A 73 -23.78 -16.49 -16.92
N LYS A 74 -24.86 -15.88 -16.41
CA LYS A 74 -24.94 -14.42 -16.27
C LYS A 74 -23.95 -13.96 -15.20
N ALA A 75 -22.92 -13.20 -15.60
CA ALA A 75 -21.78 -12.78 -14.76
C ALA A 75 -22.12 -11.87 -13.56
N SER A 76 -23.36 -11.38 -13.45
CA SER A 76 -23.82 -10.49 -12.38
C SER A 76 -25.23 -10.86 -11.90
N MET A 77 -25.44 -10.80 -10.59
CA MET A 77 -26.77 -10.83 -9.97
C MET A 77 -27.10 -9.45 -9.41
N TYR A 78 -28.26 -8.90 -9.78
CA TYR A 78 -28.69 -7.58 -9.30
C TYR A 78 -30.21 -7.48 -9.13
N SER A 79 -30.63 -6.46 -8.40
CA SER A 79 -32.03 -6.11 -8.13
C SER A 79 -32.18 -4.59 -8.02
N VAL A 80 -33.25 -4.06 -8.60
CA VAL A 80 -33.62 -2.65 -8.45
C VAL A 80 -34.71 -2.56 -7.38
N ILE A 81 -34.43 -1.83 -6.30
CA ILE A 81 -35.27 -1.75 -5.10
C ILE A 81 -36.10 -0.45 -5.20
N PRO A 82 -37.42 -0.50 -5.39
CA PRO A 82 -38.26 0.70 -5.38
C PRO A 82 -38.44 1.24 -3.95
N PHE A 83 -38.13 2.52 -3.76
CA PHE A 83 -38.28 3.27 -2.50
C PHE A 83 -39.56 4.14 -2.46
N SER A 84 -40.45 3.99 -3.46
CA SER A 84 -41.76 4.65 -3.50
C SER A 84 -42.77 3.77 -4.23
N ALA A 85 -44.00 3.71 -3.71
CA ALA A 85 -45.14 3.07 -4.39
C ALA A 85 -45.44 3.67 -5.78
N SER A 86 -44.94 4.88 -6.08
CA SER A 86 -45.04 5.52 -7.40
C SER A 86 -43.97 5.06 -8.42
N GLY A 87 -43.01 4.22 -8.03
CA GLY A 87 -41.85 3.84 -8.85
C GLY A 87 -40.82 4.95 -9.09
N ARG A 88 -41.11 6.21 -8.73
CA ARG A 88 -40.28 7.40 -9.04
C ARG A 88 -38.97 7.52 -8.24
N ARG A 89 -38.70 6.59 -7.32
CA ARG A 89 -37.48 6.51 -6.52
C ARG A 89 -37.08 5.06 -6.39
N ALA A 90 -35.84 4.73 -6.74
CA ALA A 90 -35.31 3.38 -6.64
C ALA A 90 -33.80 3.39 -6.42
N GLY A 91 -33.30 2.41 -5.67
CA GLY A 91 -31.89 2.09 -5.54
C GLY A 91 -31.54 0.82 -6.30
N TYR A 92 -30.26 0.51 -6.43
CA TYR A 92 -29.76 -0.70 -7.08
C TYR A 92 -28.84 -1.46 -6.12
N LEU A 93 -29.11 -2.74 -5.94
CA LEU A 93 -28.26 -3.68 -5.18
C LEU A 93 -27.78 -4.76 -6.12
N GLY A 94 -26.50 -5.14 -6.06
CA GLY A 94 -25.95 -6.18 -6.92
C GLY A 94 -24.71 -6.85 -6.37
N LEU A 95 -24.25 -7.85 -7.11
CA LEU A 95 -23.08 -8.67 -6.90
C LEU A 95 -22.56 -9.10 -8.27
N ASP A 96 -21.38 -8.61 -8.65
CA ASP A 96 -20.64 -9.11 -9.81
C ASP A 96 -19.82 -10.35 -9.38
N PHE A 97 -19.89 -11.43 -10.15
CA PHE A 97 -19.19 -12.66 -9.85
C PHE A 97 -17.71 -12.55 -10.27
N SER A 98 -16.90 -11.91 -9.43
CA SER A 98 -15.45 -11.82 -9.59
C SER A 98 -14.72 -12.35 -8.36
N ALA A 99 -13.99 -13.46 -8.56
CA ALA A 99 -13.12 -14.06 -7.56
C ALA A 99 -11.89 -13.18 -7.32
N ALA A 100 -11.43 -12.41 -8.31
CA ALA A 100 -10.40 -11.39 -8.14
C ALA A 100 -10.83 -10.30 -7.16
N LEU A 101 -12.04 -9.72 -7.31
CA LEU A 101 -12.53 -8.71 -6.36
C LEU A 101 -12.68 -9.25 -4.93
N ALA A 102 -13.07 -10.52 -4.77
CA ALA A 102 -13.08 -11.18 -3.47
C ALA A 102 -11.67 -11.45 -2.92
N GLY A 103 -10.71 -11.86 -3.76
CA GLY A 103 -9.31 -12.01 -3.38
C GLY A 103 -8.68 -10.69 -2.91
N VAL A 104 -8.91 -9.60 -3.66
CA VAL A 104 -8.51 -8.23 -3.26
C VAL A 104 -9.18 -7.84 -1.94
N GLY A 105 -10.47 -8.15 -1.77
CA GLY A 105 -11.21 -7.92 -0.53
C GLY A 105 -10.61 -8.65 0.68
N PHE A 106 -10.06 -9.85 0.47
CA PHE A 106 -9.38 -10.63 1.49
C PHE A 106 -7.99 -10.04 1.84
N ILE A 107 -7.19 -9.69 0.83
CA ILE A 107 -5.86 -9.06 1.00
C ILE A 107 -5.99 -7.74 1.80
N VAL A 108 -6.98 -6.92 1.45
CA VAL A 108 -7.18 -5.57 1.98
C VAL A 108 -8.03 -5.56 3.27
N GLY A 109 -8.81 -6.61 3.50
CA GLY A 109 -9.45 -6.93 4.77
C GLY A 109 -10.71 -6.14 5.12
N PHE A 110 -11.48 -6.69 6.07
CA PHE A 110 -12.84 -6.26 6.41
C PHE A 110 -13.02 -4.76 6.62
N ARG A 111 -12.15 -4.09 7.38
CA ARG A 111 -12.35 -2.67 7.75
C ARG A 111 -12.41 -1.76 6.54
N ILE A 112 -11.62 -2.02 5.50
CA ILE A 112 -11.57 -1.18 4.30
C ILE A 112 -12.67 -1.61 3.33
N ALA A 113 -12.84 -2.92 3.10
CA ALA A 113 -13.91 -3.45 2.27
C ALA A 113 -15.32 -3.03 2.73
N ALA A 114 -15.58 -3.01 4.04
CA ALA A 114 -16.82 -2.51 4.62
C ALA A 114 -17.04 -1.01 4.42
N MET A 115 -15.97 -0.20 4.37
CA MET A 115 -16.08 1.24 4.12
C MET A 115 -16.35 1.54 2.64
N VAL A 116 -15.75 0.78 1.72
CA VAL A 116 -16.10 0.82 0.28
C VAL A 116 -17.57 0.41 0.08
N PHE A 117 -18.01 -0.68 0.70
CA PHE A 117 -19.41 -1.10 0.60
C PHE A 117 -20.39 -0.09 1.22
N LEU A 118 -20.04 0.53 2.36
CA LEU A 118 -20.81 1.60 2.98
C LEU A 118 -20.94 2.83 2.06
N GLY A 119 -19.86 3.23 1.39
CA GLY A 119 -19.89 4.28 0.37
C GLY A 119 -20.83 3.95 -0.78
N GLY A 120 -20.80 2.69 -1.25
CA GLY A 120 -21.72 2.20 -2.27
C GLY A 120 -23.18 2.26 -1.82
N ILE A 121 -23.48 1.88 -0.57
CA ILE A 121 -24.82 2.06 0.03
C ILE A 121 -25.22 3.54 0.04
N ILE A 122 -24.33 4.44 0.47
CA ILE A 122 -24.63 5.87 0.54
C ILE A 122 -25.03 6.41 -0.83
N THR A 123 -24.28 6.14 -1.90
CA THR A 123 -24.70 6.57 -3.24
C THR A 123 -25.97 5.84 -3.67
N TRP A 124 -25.96 4.52 -3.74
CA TRP A 124 -26.98 3.73 -4.44
C TRP A 124 -28.30 3.53 -3.67
N MET A 125 -28.31 3.65 -2.34
CA MET A 125 -29.51 3.52 -1.49
C MET A 125 -29.98 4.84 -0.86
N ILE A 126 -29.16 5.91 -0.86
CA ILE A 126 -29.53 7.20 -0.25
C ILE A 126 -29.52 8.33 -1.28
N ILE A 127 -28.40 8.59 -1.95
CA ILE A 127 -28.29 9.72 -2.89
C ILE A 127 -29.17 9.51 -4.14
N LEU A 128 -29.12 8.34 -4.80
CA LEU A 128 -29.94 8.11 -6.00
C LEU A 128 -31.46 8.11 -5.68
N PRO A 129 -31.97 7.46 -4.61
CA PRO A 129 -33.40 7.53 -4.29
C PRO A 129 -33.89 8.90 -3.81
N LEU A 130 -33.02 9.76 -3.26
CA LEU A 130 -33.40 11.13 -2.87
C LEU A 130 -33.47 12.09 -4.06
N PHE A 131 -32.48 12.03 -4.96
CA PHE A 131 -32.24 13.06 -5.99
C PHE A 131 -32.41 12.58 -7.44
N GLY A 132 -32.57 11.28 -7.69
CA GLY A 132 -32.71 10.71 -9.03
C GLY A 132 -34.14 10.79 -9.59
N PRO A 133 -34.36 11.50 -10.72
CA PRO A 133 -35.65 11.51 -11.38
C PRO A 133 -35.85 10.22 -12.19
N ILE A 134 -36.73 9.33 -11.71
CA ILE A 134 -37.11 8.12 -12.44
C ILE A 134 -38.47 8.34 -13.10
N ASN A 135 -38.53 8.20 -14.42
CA ASN A 135 -39.78 8.18 -15.17
C ASN A 135 -40.42 6.79 -15.06
N PRO A 136 -41.65 6.67 -14.52
CA PRO A 136 -42.30 5.38 -14.30
C PRO A 136 -42.81 4.71 -15.59
N ALA A 137 -42.65 5.36 -16.74
CA ALA A 137 -43.07 4.86 -18.06
C ALA A 137 -41.99 4.03 -18.78
N THR A 138 -40.77 3.94 -18.24
CA THR A 138 -39.65 3.18 -18.81
C THR A 138 -38.99 2.29 -17.76
N SER A 139 -38.19 1.31 -18.19
CA SER A 139 -37.54 0.36 -17.28
C SER A 139 -36.62 1.07 -16.27
N LEU A 140 -36.68 0.66 -14.99
CA LEU A 140 -35.97 1.36 -13.92
C LEU A 140 -34.45 1.14 -13.97
N GLU A 141 -33.99 -0.06 -14.36
CA GLU A 141 -32.57 -0.43 -14.37
C GLU A 141 -31.67 0.54 -15.17
N PRO A 142 -31.89 0.78 -16.48
CA PRO A 142 -31.04 1.68 -17.25
C PRO A 142 -31.17 3.14 -16.79
N GLN A 143 -32.32 3.56 -16.26
CA GLN A 143 -32.48 4.91 -15.71
C GLN A 143 -31.61 5.13 -14.46
N VAL A 144 -31.68 4.23 -13.48
CA VAL A 144 -30.90 4.32 -12.24
C VAL A 144 -29.39 4.24 -12.54
N PHE A 145 -28.97 3.36 -13.45
CA PHE A 145 -27.57 3.25 -13.84
C PHE A 145 -27.06 4.48 -14.63
N SER A 146 -27.87 5.01 -15.55
CA SER A 146 -27.55 6.23 -16.30
C SER A 146 -27.46 7.46 -15.39
N PHE A 147 -28.40 7.63 -14.45
CA PHE A 147 -28.36 8.71 -13.47
C PHE A 147 -27.16 8.57 -12.52
N TRP A 148 -26.82 7.36 -12.08
CA TRP A 148 -25.59 7.14 -11.32
C TRP A 148 -24.34 7.53 -12.13
N SER A 149 -24.23 7.09 -13.39
CA SER A 149 -23.05 7.33 -14.21
C SER A 149 -22.88 8.80 -14.63
N SER A 150 -23.97 9.58 -14.68
CA SER A 150 -23.97 11.00 -15.06
C SER A 150 -23.97 11.96 -13.86
N HIS A 151 -24.48 11.55 -12.70
CA HIS A 151 -24.66 12.41 -11.53
C HIS A 151 -24.15 11.75 -10.24
N GLY A 152 -24.56 10.51 -9.94
CA GLY A 152 -24.22 9.83 -8.69
C GLY A 152 -22.72 9.70 -8.41
N ARG A 153 -21.92 9.39 -9.44
CA ARG A 153 -20.44 9.33 -9.33
C ARG A 153 -19.82 10.64 -8.83
N PHE A 154 -20.38 11.80 -9.20
CA PHE A 154 -19.84 13.10 -8.82
C PHE A 154 -19.99 13.40 -7.32
N ALA A 155 -20.92 12.76 -6.62
CA ALA A 155 -20.95 12.77 -5.15
C ALA A 155 -19.78 11.98 -4.55
N GLY A 156 -19.35 10.89 -5.19
CA GLY A 156 -18.09 10.21 -4.85
C GLY A 156 -16.88 11.15 -5.04
N VAL A 157 -16.82 11.88 -6.15
CA VAL A 157 -15.76 12.88 -6.42
C VAL A 157 -15.73 13.99 -5.37
N GLY A 158 -16.89 14.51 -4.97
CA GLY A 158 -16.98 15.49 -3.88
C GLY A 158 -16.40 14.97 -2.55
N ALA A 159 -16.70 13.72 -2.20
CA ALA A 159 -16.13 13.09 -1.00
C ALA A 159 -14.62 12.81 -1.15
N MET A 160 -14.14 12.51 -2.37
CA MET A 160 -12.71 12.31 -2.69
C MET A 160 -11.89 13.59 -2.52
N LEU A 161 -12.45 14.78 -2.76
CA LEU A 161 -11.78 16.07 -2.48
C LEU A 161 -11.38 16.17 -1.00
N ILE A 162 -12.34 15.95 -0.09
CA ILE A 162 -12.06 15.99 1.36
C ILE A 162 -11.21 14.80 1.81
N GLY A 163 -11.41 13.61 1.23
CA GLY A 163 -10.56 12.45 1.47
C GLY A 163 -9.09 12.69 1.08
N THR A 164 -8.85 13.46 0.01
CA THR A 164 -7.50 13.89 -0.41
C THR A 164 -6.88 14.85 0.60
N VAL A 165 -7.66 15.80 1.13
CA VAL A 165 -7.21 16.72 2.20
C VAL A 165 -6.92 15.97 3.50
N GLU A 166 -7.78 15.04 3.94
CA GLU A 166 -7.50 14.19 5.11
C GLU A 166 -6.19 13.41 4.91
N SER A 167 -6.05 12.75 3.76
CA SER A 167 -4.88 11.93 3.43
C SER A 167 -3.59 12.75 3.39
N LEU A 168 -3.65 13.99 2.88
CA LEU A 168 -2.50 14.90 2.87
C LEU A 168 -2.13 15.37 4.27
N LEU A 169 -3.11 15.68 5.13
CA LEU A 169 -2.85 16.03 6.53
C LEU A 169 -2.20 14.86 7.28
N LEU A 170 -2.70 13.64 7.05
CA LEU A 170 -2.16 12.41 7.63
C LEU A 170 -0.72 12.14 7.15
N ALA A 171 -0.48 12.14 5.84
CA ALA A 171 0.87 12.02 5.29
C ALA A 171 1.80 13.11 5.87
N SER A 172 1.35 14.37 5.94
CA SER A 172 2.12 15.46 6.54
C SER A 172 2.45 15.27 8.02
N SER A 173 1.59 14.58 8.78
CA SER A 173 1.88 14.25 10.18
C SER A 173 2.98 13.19 10.30
N VAL A 174 2.98 12.16 9.44
CA VAL A 174 4.05 11.15 9.37
C VAL A 174 5.38 11.82 8.97
N LEU A 175 5.34 12.74 8.00
CA LEU A 175 6.51 13.53 7.59
C LEU A 175 7.02 14.49 8.68
N LYS A 176 6.15 14.99 9.56
CA LYS A 176 6.52 15.86 10.71
C LYS A 176 7.02 15.09 11.93
N SER A 177 6.69 13.80 12.07
CA SER A 177 7.30 12.92 13.07
C SER A 177 8.73 12.49 12.70
N ILE A 178 9.13 12.64 11.43
CA ILE A 178 10.54 12.76 11.08
C ILE A 178 11.00 14.12 11.62
N SER A 179 12.08 14.16 12.39
CA SER A 179 12.62 15.44 12.87
C SER A 179 12.83 16.41 11.69
N LEU A 180 12.27 17.60 11.83
CA LEU A 180 12.44 18.69 10.86
C LEU A 180 13.92 19.03 10.66
N GLU A 181 14.78 18.82 11.66
CA GLU A 181 16.23 18.92 11.48
C GLU A 181 16.80 17.79 10.62
N THR A 182 16.38 16.54 10.78
CA THR A 182 16.81 15.45 9.89
C THR A 182 16.41 15.71 8.44
N LEU A 183 15.20 16.25 8.22
CA LEU A 183 14.75 16.63 6.87
C LEU A 183 15.52 17.84 6.33
N LYS A 184 15.71 18.90 7.13
CA LYS A 184 16.54 20.08 6.78
C LYS A 184 17.97 19.69 6.47
N LEU A 185 18.60 18.82 7.28
CA LEU A 185 19.97 18.34 7.10
C LEU A 185 20.10 17.53 5.81
N ARG A 186 19.16 16.63 5.53
CA ARG A 186 19.11 15.93 4.24
C ARG A 186 18.95 16.89 3.07
N ILE A 187 17.98 17.81 3.11
CA ILE A 187 17.80 18.86 2.08
C ILE A 187 19.06 19.71 1.90
N ARG A 188 19.72 20.09 3.01
CA ARG A 188 20.99 20.83 3.01
C ARG A 188 22.15 20.03 2.38
N SER A 189 22.12 18.70 2.47
CA SER A 189 23.02 17.77 1.74
C SER A 189 22.53 17.34 0.34
N LEU A 190 21.35 17.80 -0.11
CA LEU A 190 21.00 17.84 -1.54
C LEU A 190 21.59 19.11 -2.18
N ILE A 191 21.50 20.23 -1.45
CA ILE A 191 21.90 21.58 -1.93
C ILE A 191 23.41 21.78 -1.88
N LYS A 192 24.08 21.36 -0.80
CA LYS A 192 25.53 21.19 -0.80
C LYS A 192 25.85 19.80 -1.36
N GLY A 193 26.52 19.76 -2.52
CA GLY A 193 27.19 18.56 -3.01
C GLY A 193 28.28 18.07 -2.04
N PRO A 194 28.85 16.87 -2.25
CA PRO A 194 29.73 16.22 -1.28
C PRO A 194 30.95 17.09 -0.95
N SER A 195 30.96 17.67 0.26
CA SER A 195 32.01 18.57 0.74
C SER A 195 33.20 17.79 1.32
N THR A 196 34.37 17.95 0.71
CA THR A 196 35.60 17.20 0.97
C THR A 196 36.32 17.63 2.26
N GLU A 197 35.65 17.58 3.41
CA GLU A 197 36.15 18.14 4.68
C GLU A 197 36.55 17.08 5.73
N SER A 198 36.47 15.79 5.42
CA SER A 198 36.86 14.69 6.34
C SER A 198 38.37 14.36 6.37
N SER A 199 39.25 15.31 6.02
CA SER A 199 40.67 15.00 5.72
C SER A 199 41.68 16.12 6.07
N LYS A 200 41.40 16.96 7.09
CA LYS A 200 42.35 18.01 7.52
C LYS A 200 42.66 18.15 9.02
N GLU A 201 41.96 17.45 9.91
CA GLU A 201 42.25 17.47 11.36
C GLU A 201 43.10 16.27 11.82
N ILE A 202 44.16 15.94 11.08
CA ILE A 202 45.24 15.04 11.54
C ILE A 202 46.60 15.59 11.09
N SER A 203 47.04 16.70 11.71
CA SER A 203 48.44 17.13 11.72
C SER A 203 48.67 18.20 12.80
N HIS A 204 49.68 17.99 13.65
CA HIS A 204 50.00 18.77 14.87
C HIS A 204 48.87 18.71 15.92
N ASN A 205 49.16 18.53 17.22
CA ASN A 205 50.37 18.90 17.94
C ASN A 205 50.93 17.73 18.77
N ASP A 206 52.27 17.60 18.81
CA ASP A 206 52.98 16.49 19.45
C ASP A 206 53.84 17.01 20.62
N LYS A 207 53.19 17.19 21.78
CA LYS A 207 53.83 17.43 23.09
C LYS A 207 52.93 16.96 24.23
N GLY A 208 53.51 16.19 25.14
CA GLY A 208 53.08 16.13 26.53
C GLY A 208 54.31 16.04 27.44
N PRO A 209 54.14 15.89 28.76
CA PRO A 209 52.93 16.13 29.56
C PRO A 209 53.08 17.36 30.46
N GLU A 210 51.99 17.82 31.09
CA GLU A 210 52.08 18.71 32.25
C GLU A 210 51.06 18.30 33.32
N LEU A 211 51.52 18.18 34.57
CA LEU A 211 50.73 17.70 35.70
C LEU A 211 50.01 18.87 36.39
N ALA A 212 48.69 18.76 36.55
CA ALA A 212 47.87 19.69 37.34
C ALA A 212 47.17 18.94 38.49
N ASN A 213 47.04 19.61 39.63
CA ASN A 213 46.71 19.02 40.94
C ASN A 213 45.25 18.51 41.04
N PRO A 214 44.96 17.43 41.80
CA PRO A 214 43.62 16.85 41.88
C PRO A 214 42.80 17.42 43.06
N GLU A 215 42.00 18.47 42.84
CA GLU A 215 41.16 19.03 43.92
C GLU A 215 39.88 19.74 43.41
N ALA A 216 38.86 18.97 43.02
CA ALA A 216 37.50 19.47 42.69
C ALA A 216 36.42 18.36 42.63
N PHE A 217 36.34 17.47 43.63
CA PHE A 217 35.21 16.52 43.72
C PHE A 217 34.01 17.18 44.41
N HIS A 218 32.87 17.30 43.72
CA HIS A 218 31.55 17.47 44.34
C HIS A 218 30.48 16.65 43.59
N GLU A 219 30.15 15.51 44.20
CA GLU A 219 28.81 14.92 44.35
C GLU A 219 27.77 15.07 43.22
N ILE A 220 27.40 13.93 42.65
CA ILE A 220 26.04 13.67 42.14
C ILE A 220 25.49 12.50 42.98
N PRO A 221 24.38 12.67 43.72
CA PRO A 221 23.88 11.64 44.63
C PRO A 221 23.17 10.49 43.91
N LEU A 222 23.39 9.26 44.41
CA LEU A 222 22.63 8.07 44.03
C LEU A 222 21.32 7.98 44.85
N PRO A 223 20.24 7.39 44.31
CA PRO A 223 18.99 7.19 45.04
C PRO A 223 19.10 6.03 46.04
N GLU A 224 18.79 6.28 47.32
CA GLU A 224 18.74 5.24 48.36
C GLU A 224 17.50 4.35 48.25
N SER A 225 17.65 3.08 48.64
CA SER A 225 16.55 2.16 48.92
C SER A 225 15.99 2.38 50.33
N ARG A 226 14.67 2.20 50.54
CA ARG A 226 14.05 2.44 51.85
C ARG A 226 12.88 1.49 52.16
N ALA A 227 13.01 0.77 53.27
CA ALA A 227 12.01 -0.05 53.97
C ALA A 227 12.61 -0.52 55.31
N PRO A 228 11.84 -1.04 56.28
CA PRO A 228 10.40 -0.90 56.53
C PRO A 228 10.09 -0.29 57.93
N GLU A 229 8.82 -0.13 58.29
CA GLU A 229 8.36 -0.08 59.69
C GLU A 229 7.10 -0.96 59.87
N HIS A 230 6.80 -1.37 61.12
CA HIS A 230 5.77 -2.35 61.49
C HIS A 230 4.56 -1.71 62.17
N GLU A 231 3.38 -2.33 62.04
CA GLU A 231 2.40 -2.40 63.13
C GLU A 231 1.57 -3.71 63.05
N GLU A 232 0.86 -4.07 64.13
CA GLU A 232 0.38 -5.43 64.40
C GLU A 232 -1.04 -5.75 63.88
N ASN A 233 -1.35 -7.04 63.66
CA ASN A 233 -2.43 -7.78 64.37
C ASN A 233 -2.49 -9.28 63.98
N LEU A 234 -3.03 -10.12 64.88
CA LEU A 234 -3.24 -11.58 64.79
C LEU A 234 -4.71 -11.90 65.22
N PRO A 235 -5.26 -13.16 65.24
CA PRO A 235 -4.70 -14.50 64.96
C PRO A 235 -5.45 -15.27 63.82
N GLY A 236 -5.25 -16.56 63.48
CA GLY A 236 -4.37 -17.65 63.96
C GLY A 236 -4.62 -19.00 63.23
N SER A 237 -4.12 -20.13 63.78
CA SER A 237 -4.05 -21.53 63.22
C SER A 237 -3.06 -21.71 62.04
N ALA A 238 -2.04 -22.59 62.04
CA ALA A 238 -1.87 -24.04 62.35
C ALA A 238 -2.22 -24.96 61.15
N ASP A 239 -1.42 -25.95 60.69
CA ASP A 239 -0.15 -26.57 61.17
C ASP A 239 0.72 -27.15 60.00
N PRO A 240 1.98 -27.64 60.21
CA PRO A 240 2.97 -27.91 59.14
C PRO A 240 3.43 -29.40 58.94
N VAL A 241 4.01 -29.71 57.76
CA VAL A 241 4.76 -30.95 57.39
C VAL A 241 5.82 -30.57 56.32
N GLN A 242 7.12 -30.44 56.63
CA GLN A 242 8.24 -31.43 56.64
C GLN A 242 8.93 -31.75 55.28
N GLU A 243 10.23 -32.06 55.38
CA GLU A 243 11.21 -32.30 54.30
C GLU A 243 11.34 -33.79 53.91
N GLU A 244 11.94 -34.10 52.75
CA GLU A 244 12.99 -35.14 52.68
C GLU A 244 13.93 -34.97 51.46
N SER A 245 14.92 -35.85 51.27
CA SER A 245 16.12 -35.60 50.44
C SER A 245 16.75 -36.85 49.77
N GLN A 246 17.69 -36.64 48.84
CA GLN A 246 18.63 -37.64 48.26
C GLN A 246 17.99 -38.65 47.23
N LYS A 247 18.69 -39.38 46.33
CA LYS A 247 20.14 -39.53 46.01
C LYS A 247 20.41 -40.12 44.59
N VAL A 248 21.53 -39.70 43.97
CA VAL A 248 22.55 -40.49 43.21
C VAL A 248 22.26 -41.28 41.89
N SER A 249 23.17 -41.03 40.95
CA SER A 249 23.57 -41.62 39.64
C SER A 249 23.23 -43.07 39.20
N SER A 250 23.27 -43.30 37.87
CA SER A 250 24.35 -44.09 37.21
C SER A 250 24.33 -44.01 35.67
N SER A 251 25.44 -44.40 35.02
CA SER A 251 25.60 -44.51 33.55
C SER A 251 26.65 -45.57 33.20
N PRO A 252 26.56 -46.23 32.03
CA PRO A 252 27.74 -46.76 31.32
C PRO A 252 27.75 -46.44 29.80
N THR A 253 28.76 -46.96 29.09
CA THR A 253 29.29 -46.43 27.81
C THR A 253 29.33 -47.49 26.67
N LEU A 254 30.01 -47.19 25.54
CA LEU A 254 30.36 -48.00 24.35
C LEU A 254 29.32 -47.90 23.20
N GLU A 255 29.68 -47.91 21.89
CA GLU A 255 30.98 -48.11 21.21
C GLU A 255 31.07 -47.38 19.83
N GLY A 256 32.22 -47.43 19.13
CA GLY A 256 32.50 -46.77 17.83
C GLY A 256 32.13 -47.60 16.56
N PRO A 257 32.71 -47.35 15.35
CA PRO A 257 34.08 -46.87 15.06
C PRO A 257 34.22 -45.76 13.96
N GLU A 258 35.41 -45.65 13.35
CA GLU A 258 36.02 -44.44 12.75
C GLU A 258 36.14 -44.40 11.20
N SER A 259 36.48 -43.21 10.65
CA SER A 259 37.45 -43.00 9.54
C SER A 259 37.87 -41.50 9.54
N THR A 260 39.12 -41.10 9.84
CA THR A 260 40.29 -40.87 8.93
C THR A 260 39.98 -39.97 7.73
N ASP A 261 40.69 -38.87 7.41
CA ASP A 261 41.96 -38.28 7.89
C ASP A 261 41.99 -36.74 7.51
N THR A 262 43.01 -35.87 7.59
CA THR A 262 44.49 -36.01 7.73
C THR A 262 45.17 -34.76 8.35
N PHE A 263 46.42 -34.96 8.82
CA PHE A 263 47.62 -34.09 8.93
C PHE A 263 47.66 -32.68 8.27
N SER A 264 48.50 -31.71 8.67
CA SER A 264 49.31 -31.43 9.90
C SER A 264 50.22 -30.20 9.68
N GLU A 265 50.56 -29.42 10.71
CA GLU A 265 51.91 -28.79 10.81
C GLU A 265 52.29 -28.47 12.27
N SER A 266 53.58 -28.27 12.56
CA SER A 266 54.14 -28.27 13.92
C SER A 266 55.43 -27.45 14.05
N ALA A 267 55.52 -26.59 15.08
CA ALA A 267 56.78 -26.07 15.61
C ALA A 267 56.62 -25.65 17.10
N ALA A 268 57.67 -25.85 17.90
CA ALA A 268 57.69 -25.60 19.35
C ALA A 268 58.18 -24.19 19.73
N GLY A 269 58.02 -23.78 21.00
CA GLY A 269 58.64 -22.56 21.55
C GLY A 269 58.21 -22.22 22.98
N GLU A 270 59.16 -22.24 23.90
CA GLU A 270 59.05 -22.19 25.38
C GLU A 270 58.46 -20.91 26.02
N ASP A 271 58.06 -21.08 27.29
CA ASP A 271 57.68 -20.11 28.34
C ASP A 271 58.10 -18.62 28.22
N SER A 272 57.17 -17.73 28.58
CA SER A 272 57.46 -16.63 29.54
C SER A 272 56.18 -15.96 30.07
N GLN A 273 56.27 -15.33 31.25
CA GLN A 273 55.15 -14.66 31.91
C GLN A 273 54.91 -13.24 31.36
N GLY A 274 53.66 -12.90 31.04
CA GLY A 274 53.28 -11.56 30.57
C GLY A 274 51.84 -11.21 30.94
N SER A 275 51.62 -10.70 32.16
CA SER A 275 50.28 -10.31 32.62
C SER A 275 49.89 -8.91 32.12
N GLY A 276 48.78 -8.82 31.37
CA GLY A 276 47.97 -7.61 31.26
C GLY A 276 47.87 -6.94 29.89
N ASN A 277 46.84 -7.30 29.10
CA ASN A 277 46.15 -6.33 28.22
C ASN A 277 44.73 -6.74 27.73
N GLY A 278 44.14 -7.84 28.23
CA GLY A 278 42.95 -8.46 27.63
C GLY A 278 41.68 -7.60 27.53
N SER A 279 41.55 -6.53 28.33
CA SER A 279 40.44 -5.57 28.23
C SER A 279 40.50 -4.70 26.97
N ASN A 280 41.70 -4.32 26.53
CA ASN A 280 41.87 -3.47 25.34
C ASN A 280 41.55 -4.25 24.07
N GLU A 281 42.04 -5.48 23.92
CA GLU A 281 41.77 -6.30 22.73
C GLU A 281 40.29 -6.68 22.62
N GLN A 282 39.63 -7.04 23.72
CA GLN A 282 38.18 -7.29 23.71
C GLN A 282 37.37 -6.03 23.37
N SER A 283 37.78 -4.84 23.84
CA SER A 283 37.11 -3.59 23.44
C SER A 283 37.38 -3.20 21.99
N LEU A 284 38.57 -3.48 21.43
CA LEU A 284 38.85 -3.27 20.01
C LEU A 284 38.08 -4.28 19.13
N ALA A 285 38.00 -5.55 19.54
CA ALA A 285 37.21 -6.56 18.86
C ALA A 285 35.72 -6.18 18.85
N ALA A 286 35.13 -5.86 20.01
CA ALA A 286 33.74 -5.43 20.10
C ALA A 286 33.45 -4.13 19.32
N ASN A 287 34.38 -3.16 19.31
CA ASN A 287 34.25 -1.95 18.49
C ASN A 287 34.39 -2.24 16.99
N ASN A 288 35.24 -3.19 16.59
CA ASN A 288 35.39 -3.58 15.19
C ASN A 288 34.20 -4.43 14.70
N GLU A 289 33.66 -5.34 15.50
CA GLU A 289 32.40 -6.03 15.20
C GLU A 289 31.24 -5.04 15.12
N THR A 290 31.11 -4.13 16.09
CA THR A 290 30.07 -3.07 16.06
C THR A 290 30.22 -2.19 14.82
N ARG A 291 31.46 -1.82 14.44
CA ARG A 291 31.73 -1.10 13.18
C ARG A 291 31.35 -1.92 11.95
N MET A 292 31.77 -3.17 11.84
CA MET A 292 31.50 -4.08 10.71
C MET A 292 29.99 -4.37 10.54
N ILE A 293 29.27 -4.52 11.65
CA ILE A 293 27.80 -4.63 11.67
C ILE A 293 27.18 -3.32 11.19
N SER A 294 27.62 -2.17 11.72
CA SER A 294 27.08 -0.85 11.32
C SER A 294 27.36 -0.51 9.84
N SER A 295 28.52 -0.91 9.29
CA SER A 295 28.86 -0.66 7.89
C SER A 295 28.03 -1.52 6.95
N ASN A 296 27.84 -2.81 7.24
CA ASN A 296 27.03 -3.72 6.43
C ASN A 296 25.53 -3.32 6.41
N ASP A 297 24.97 -2.87 7.53
CA ASP A 297 23.58 -2.39 7.58
C ASP A 297 23.43 -1.01 6.90
N SER A 298 24.51 -0.21 6.82
CA SER A 298 24.50 1.10 6.15
C SER A 298 24.46 1.03 4.61
N ASP A 299 25.20 0.11 3.98
CA ASP A 299 25.23 -0.03 2.51
C ASP A 299 24.06 -0.87 1.95
N THR A 300 23.41 -1.69 2.79
CA THR A 300 22.21 -2.46 2.39
C THR A 300 20.96 -1.59 2.26
N GLU A 301 20.72 -0.63 3.17
CA GLU A 301 19.57 0.30 3.13
C GLU A 301 19.82 1.57 2.26
N ARG A 302 20.78 1.55 1.34
CA ARG A 302 21.17 2.71 0.51
C ARG A 302 20.13 3.07 -0.57
N ASP A 303 19.85 4.37 -0.70
CA ASP A 303 19.03 4.99 -1.77
C ASP A 303 19.91 5.44 -2.95
N LEU A 304 19.28 5.77 -4.09
CA LEU A 304 19.91 6.60 -5.12
C LEU A 304 20.48 7.91 -4.55
N PRO A 305 21.64 8.38 -5.01
CA PRO A 305 22.27 9.56 -4.45
C PRO A 305 21.55 10.85 -4.85
N SER A 306 21.40 11.75 -3.88
CA SER A 306 20.82 13.09 -3.94
C SER A 306 20.96 13.81 -5.29
N TRP A 307 22.21 13.97 -5.75
CA TRP A 307 22.55 14.74 -6.95
C TRP A 307 21.96 14.11 -8.23
N MET A 308 21.89 12.77 -8.29
CA MET A 308 21.36 12.04 -9.44
C MET A 308 19.84 12.14 -9.49
N ILE A 309 19.17 12.12 -8.32
CA ILE A 309 17.74 12.39 -8.21
C ILE A 309 17.45 13.82 -8.72
N SER A 310 18.23 14.82 -8.31
CA SER A 310 18.08 16.20 -8.80
C SER A 310 18.27 16.34 -10.31
N ILE A 311 19.29 15.68 -10.89
CA ILE A 311 19.50 15.68 -12.35
C ILE A 311 18.31 15.02 -13.07
N LEU A 312 17.82 13.88 -12.58
CA LEU A 312 16.68 13.17 -13.16
C LEU A 312 15.37 13.96 -13.04
N ILE A 313 15.16 14.72 -11.96
CA ILE A 313 14.03 15.66 -11.82
C ILE A 313 14.14 16.76 -12.88
N VAL A 314 15.31 17.39 -13.03
CA VAL A 314 15.53 18.44 -14.04
C VAL A 314 15.32 17.91 -15.46
N PHE A 315 15.89 16.75 -15.80
CA PHE A 315 15.68 16.09 -17.10
C PHE A 315 14.19 15.80 -17.37
N THR A 316 13.47 15.28 -16.36
CA THR A 316 12.03 15.02 -16.43
C THR A 316 11.21 16.30 -16.60
N ALA A 317 11.60 17.37 -15.89
CA ALA A 317 11.00 18.69 -15.99
C ALA A 317 11.25 19.35 -17.35
N CYS A 318 12.43 19.16 -17.96
CA CYS A 318 12.70 19.62 -19.33
C CYS A 318 11.82 18.91 -20.36
N ILE A 319 11.61 17.59 -20.24
CA ILE A 319 10.74 16.83 -21.15
C ILE A 319 9.27 17.25 -20.97
N ALA A 320 8.80 17.38 -19.72
CA ALA A 320 7.45 17.89 -19.45
C ALA A 320 7.28 19.33 -19.95
N GLY A 321 8.24 20.21 -19.66
CA GLY A 321 8.26 21.60 -20.08
C GLY A 321 8.21 21.76 -21.60
N PHE A 322 9.00 20.98 -22.34
CA PHE A 322 8.97 20.97 -23.81
C PHE A 322 7.56 20.67 -24.35
N LEU A 323 6.91 19.61 -23.83
CA LEU A 323 5.53 19.28 -24.25
C LEU A 323 4.54 20.40 -23.92
N ILE A 324 4.62 21.00 -22.72
CA ILE A 324 3.72 22.09 -22.34
C ILE A 324 3.98 23.36 -23.19
N VAL A 325 5.23 23.66 -23.55
CA VAL A 325 5.58 24.80 -24.42
C VAL A 325 4.94 24.65 -25.80
N GLN A 326 4.96 23.45 -26.39
CA GLN A 326 4.35 23.21 -27.70
C GLN A 326 2.81 23.39 -27.69
N MET A 327 2.15 23.19 -26.55
CA MET A 327 0.69 23.27 -26.43
C MET A 327 0.17 24.63 -25.93
N ASN A 328 0.91 25.28 -25.02
CA ASN A 328 0.46 26.43 -24.23
C ASN A 328 1.46 27.61 -24.22
N GLY A 329 2.56 27.52 -24.96
CA GLY A 329 3.53 28.61 -25.11
C GLY A 329 4.07 29.14 -23.78
N TRP A 330 3.89 30.44 -23.52
CA TRP A 330 4.41 31.13 -22.34
C TRP A 330 3.82 30.62 -21.02
N MET A 331 2.59 30.08 -21.02
CA MET A 331 1.95 29.48 -19.84
C MET A 331 2.63 28.18 -19.40
N ALA A 332 3.57 27.63 -20.18
CA ALA A 332 4.30 26.42 -19.82
C ALA A 332 5.15 26.55 -18.56
N ILE A 333 5.67 27.74 -18.23
CA ILE A 333 6.47 27.95 -17.02
C ILE A 333 5.63 27.79 -15.74
N PRO A 334 4.50 28.52 -15.55
CA PRO A 334 3.64 28.31 -14.38
C PRO A 334 2.99 26.91 -14.37
N LEU A 335 2.62 26.34 -15.52
CA LEU A 335 2.10 24.97 -15.60
C LEU A 335 3.13 23.92 -15.16
N LEU A 336 4.40 24.03 -15.59
CA LEU A 336 5.46 23.11 -15.19
C LEU A 336 5.77 23.23 -13.70
N PHE A 337 5.83 24.46 -13.17
CA PHE A 337 5.97 24.70 -11.74
C PHE A 337 4.81 24.06 -10.95
N TRP A 338 3.57 24.22 -11.42
CA TRP A 338 2.39 23.63 -10.81
C TRP A 338 2.40 22.10 -10.80
N VAL A 339 2.84 21.46 -11.90
CA VAL A 339 3.03 20.01 -11.99
C VAL A 339 4.04 19.51 -10.96
N LEU A 340 5.21 20.16 -10.86
CA LEU A 340 6.25 19.79 -9.90
C LEU A 340 5.78 20.01 -8.44
N LEU A 341 5.08 21.13 -8.18
CA LEU A 341 4.56 21.49 -6.87
C LEU A 341 3.47 20.52 -6.37
N LEU A 342 2.53 20.12 -7.23
CA LEU A 342 1.46 19.18 -6.86
C LEU A 342 1.93 17.72 -6.82
N SER A 343 2.86 17.31 -7.70
CA SER A 343 3.27 15.90 -7.77
C SER A 343 3.90 15.42 -6.46
N LEU A 344 4.69 16.24 -5.76
CA LEU A 344 5.34 15.87 -4.50
C LEU A 344 4.34 15.50 -3.36
N PRO A 345 3.37 16.35 -2.97
CA PRO A 345 2.36 15.98 -1.96
C PRO A 345 1.41 14.88 -2.43
N VAL A 346 1.09 14.81 -3.73
CA VAL A 346 0.26 13.74 -4.30
C VAL A 346 0.95 12.38 -4.23
N VAL A 347 2.25 12.31 -4.53
CA VAL A 347 3.08 11.11 -4.36
C VAL A 347 3.13 10.65 -2.90
N ALA A 348 3.27 11.58 -1.95
CA ALA A 348 3.20 11.27 -0.52
C ALA A 348 1.83 10.68 -0.11
N VAL A 349 0.74 11.25 -0.63
CA VAL A 349 -0.64 10.78 -0.38
C VAL A 349 -0.89 9.40 -1.00
N ALA A 350 -0.44 9.18 -2.23
CA ALA A 350 -0.57 7.91 -2.91
C ALA A 350 0.16 6.79 -2.15
N ALA A 351 1.44 6.99 -1.84
CA ALA A 351 2.24 6.03 -1.09
C ALA A 351 1.64 5.70 0.29
N TYR A 352 1.14 6.69 1.03
CA TYR A 352 0.45 6.48 2.31
C TYR A 352 -0.85 5.66 2.15
N LEU A 353 -1.70 6.02 1.18
CA LEU A 353 -2.98 5.33 0.96
C LEU A 353 -2.78 3.89 0.50
N VAL A 354 -1.82 3.67 -0.39
CA VAL A 354 -1.44 2.34 -0.90
C VAL A 354 -0.89 1.44 0.22
N GLY A 355 -0.17 2.05 1.18
CA GLY A 355 0.24 1.39 2.43
C GLY A 355 -0.91 0.98 3.36
N LEU A 356 -2.10 1.56 3.19
CA LEU A 356 -3.30 1.18 3.93
C LEU A 356 -4.21 0.21 3.16
N VAL A 357 -4.44 0.45 1.87
CA VAL A 357 -5.52 -0.21 1.10
C VAL A 357 -5.05 -1.10 -0.04
N GLY A 358 -3.74 -1.22 -0.28
CA GLY A 358 -3.23 -1.83 -1.51
C GLY A 358 -3.16 -0.83 -2.67
N SER A 359 -2.41 -1.13 -3.73
CA SER A 359 -2.42 -0.34 -4.98
C SER A 359 -3.64 -0.69 -5.83
N SER A 360 -4.03 -1.96 -5.88
CA SER A 360 -5.22 -2.44 -6.63
C SER A 360 -6.55 -1.79 -6.19
N ASN A 361 -6.62 -1.30 -4.95
CA ASN A 361 -7.77 -0.60 -4.38
C ASN A 361 -7.51 0.91 -4.11
N SER A 362 -6.35 1.43 -4.52
CA SER A 362 -5.97 2.81 -4.22
C SER A 362 -6.82 3.83 -4.99
N PRO A 363 -7.20 4.97 -4.38
CA PRO A 363 -8.12 5.94 -4.97
C PRO A 363 -7.44 6.84 -6.02
N VAL A 364 -6.54 6.33 -6.85
CA VAL A 364 -5.75 7.13 -7.81
C VAL A 364 -6.65 7.96 -8.72
N SER A 365 -7.74 7.39 -9.24
CA SER A 365 -8.74 8.13 -10.03
C SER A 365 -9.38 9.28 -9.26
N GLY A 366 -9.64 9.11 -7.96
CA GLY A 366 -10.19 10.14 -7.07
C GLY A 366 -9.19 11.25 -6.71
N ILE A 367 -7.94 10.89 -6.49
CA ILE A 367 -6.83 11.83 -6.32
C ILE A 367 -6.67 12.64 -7.61
N THR A 368 -6.68 11.99 -8.78
CA THR A 368 -6.58 12.65 -10.09
C THR A 368 -7.78 13.56 -10.37
N LEU A 369 -9.01 13.16 -10.06
CA LEU A 369 -10.19 14.03 -10.21
C LEU A 369 -10.11 15.24 -9.26
N SER A 370 -9.55 15.07 -8.06
CA SER A 370 -9.30 16.16 -7.11
C SER A 370 -8.24 17.15 -7.63
N VAL A 371 -7.15 16.63 -8.20
CA VAL A 371 -6.08 17.41 -8.86
C VAL A 371 -6.60 18.13 -10.10
N LEU A 372 -7.42 17.47 -10.91
CA LEU A 372 -8.03 18.01 -12.13
C LEU A 372 -8.95 19.19 -11.80
N LEU A 373 -9.86 19.04 -10.84
CA LEU A 373 -10.74 20.11 -10.35
C LEU A 373 -9.95 21.30 -9.79
N LEU A 374 -8.96 21.04 -8.93
CA LEU A 374 -8.12 22.08 -8.34
C LEU A 374 -7.33 22.85 -9.41
N THR A 375 -6.77 22.12 -10.38
CA THR A 375 -6.02 22.71 -11.50
C THR A 375 -6.94 23.55 -12.40
N GLY A 376 -8.13 23.04 -12.75
CA GLY A 376 -9.10 23.80 -13.53
C GLY A 376 -9.48 25.12 -12.87
N LEU A 377 -9.81 25.09 -11.57
CA LEU A 377 -10.20 26.28 -10.81
C LEU A 377 -9.09 27.35 -10.79
N ILE A 378 -7.83 26.93 -10.82
CA ILE A 378 -6.66 27.81 -10.87
C ILE A 378 -6.36 28.32 -12.29
N LEU A 379 -6.71 27.55 -13.33
CA LEU A 379 -6.44 27.90 -14.73
C LEU A 379 -7.55 28.72 -15.41
N ILE A 380 -8.81 28.63 -14.96
CA ILE A 380 -9.94 29.46 -15.44
C ILE A 380 -9.58 30.96 -15.58
N PRO A 381 -8.95 31.65 -14.59
CA PRO A 381 -8.61 33.06 -14.73
C PRO A 381 -7.44 33.37 -15.69
N PHE A 382 -6.85 32.37 -16.36
CA PHE A 382 -5.69 32.54 -17.26
C PHE A 382 -5.87 31.89 -18.64
N MET A 383 -6.82 30.97 -18.82
CA MET A 383 -6.96 30.15 -20.03
C MET A 383 -8.43 29.81 -20.28
N ASP A 384 -8.89 30.02 -21.51
CA ASP A 384 -10.24 29.69 -21.96
C ASP A 384 -10.23 28.55 -23.00
N GLY A 385 -11.39 27.91 -23.19
CA GLY A 385 -11.63 26.96 -24.29
C GLY A 385 -10.69 25.75 -24.31
N GLU A 386 -10.38 25.27 -25.51
CA GLU A 386 -9.63 24.04 -25.74
C GLU A 386 -8.24 24.03 -25.09
N HIS A 387 -7.52 25.17 -25.10
CA HIS A 387 -6.22 25.27 -24.44
C HIS A 387 -6.33 25.08 -22.91
N GLY A 388 -7.40 25.58 -22.28
CA GLY A 388 -7.68 25.34 -20.86
C GLY A 388 -7.96 23.86 -20.57
N VAL A 389 -8.82 23.23 -21.39
CA VAL A 389 -9.12 21.77 -21.32
C VAL A 389 -7.84 20.94 -21.45
N LEU A 390 -7.03 21.20 -22.47
CA LEU A 390 -5.80 20.48 -22.75
C LEU A 390 -4.75 20.66 -21.63
N ALA A 391 -4.57 21.88 -21.12
CA ALA A 391 -3.66 22.16 -20.01
C ALA A 391 -4.08 21.42 -18.73
N MET A 392 -5.36 21.49 -18.36
CA MET A 392 -5.93 20.81 -17.19
C MET A 392 -5.77 19.29 -17.28
N LEU A 393 -6.09 18.69 -18.44
CA LEU A 393 -5.95 17.25 -18.67
C LEU A 393 -4.49 16.79 -18.67
N LEU A 394 -3.57 17.56 -19.27
CA LEU A 394 -2.15 17.23 -19.31
C LEU A 394 -1.49 17.28 -17.92
N VAL A 395 -1.82 18.31 -17.12
CA VAL A 395 -1.36 18.43 -15.72
C VAL A 395 -1.88 17.25 -14.89
N ALA A 396 -3.19 17.00 -14.93
CA ALA A 396 -3.81 15.90 -14.18
C ALA A 396 -3.29 14.54 -14.64
N GLY A 397 -3.06 14.33 -15.93
CA GLY A 397 -2.50 13.09 -16.50
C GLY A 397 -1.09 12.79 -16.00
N MET A 398 -0.19 13.79 -15.96
CA MET A 398 1.15 13.59 -15.40
C MET A 398 1.11 13.30 -13.89
N ILE A 399 0.29 14.03 -13.14
CA ILE A 399 0.14 13.81 -11.68
C ILE A 399 -0.53 12.46 -11.39
N CYS A 400 -1.46 12.00 -12.23
CA CYS A 400 -2.06 10.67 -12.18
C CYS A 400 -1.00 9.57 -12.32
N CYS A 401 -0.15 9.66 -13.35
CA CYS A 401 0.96 8.72 -13.53
C CYS A 401 1.95 8.78 -12.37
N ALA A 402 2.24 9.97 -11.82
CA ALA A 402 3.09 10.11 -10.64
C ALA A 402 2.49 9.39 -9.41
N ALA A 403 1.19 9.58 -9.17
CA ALA A 403 0.46 8.93 -8.09
C ALA A 403 0.41 7.40 -8.24
N ALA A 404 0.08 6.90 -9.44
CA ALA A 404 0.03 5.47 -9.73
C ALA A 404 1.39 4.80 -9.53
N THR A 405 2.42 5.30 -10.26
CA THR A 405 3.77 4.73 -10.20
C THR A 405 4.39 4.83 -8.81
N ALA A 406 4.15 5.91 -8.05
CA ALA A 406 4.59 5.97 -6.66
C ALA A 406 3.81 5.05 -5.71
N GLY A 407 2.58 4.67 -6.07
CA GLY A 407 1.80 3.67 -5.35
C GLY A 407 2.40 2.28 -5.53
N ASP A 408 2.52 1.82 -6.77
CA ASP A 408 3.02 0.49 -7.10
C ASP A 408 4.44 0.29 -6.58
N ILE A 409 5.33 1.25 -6.79
CA ILE A 409 6.72 1.20 -6.29
C ILE A 409 6.77 1.20 -4.75
N ALA A 410 5.79 1.78 -4.04
CA ALA A 410 5.76 1.65 -2.59
C ALA A 410 5.44 0.21 -2.13
N GLN A 411 4.73 -0.60 -2.93
CA GLN A 411 4.61 -2.05 -2.72
C GLN A 411 5.90 -2.80 -3.10
N ASP A 412 6.60 -2.39 -4.17
CA ASP A 412 7.84 -3.05 -4.62
C ASP A 412 9.01 -2.80 -3.65
N LEU A 413 9.21 -1.55 -3.23
CA LEU A 413 10.19 -1.18 -2.21
C LEU A 413 9.84 -1.78 -0.84
N ARG A 414 8.55 -1.99 -0.53
CA ARG A 414 8.13 -2.81 0.61
C ARG A 414 8.62 -4.23 0.41
N THR A 415 8.20 -4.90 -0.66
CA THR A 415 8.59 -6.29 -0.98
C THR A 415 10.09 -6.49 -0.83
N GLY A 416 10.88 -5.58 -1.40
CA GLY A 416 12.34 -5.53 -1.29
C GLY A 416 12.85 -5.44 0.14
N SER A 417 12.37 -4.47 0.94
CA SER A 417 12.77 -4.32 2.35
C SER A 417 12.46 -5.55 3.22
N LEU A 418 11.51 -6.37 2.80
CA LEU A 418 11.06 -7.58 3.50
C LEU A 418 11.82 -8.84 3.10
N ILE A 419 12.27 -8.94 1.85
CA ILE A 419 13.13 -10.03 1.37
C ILE A 419 14.63 -9.73 1.55
N GLY A 420 15.01 -8.47 1.80
CA GLY A 420 16.40 -8.03 1.97
C GLY A 420 17.05 -7.51 0.68
N ALA A 421 16.27 -7.08 -0.31
CA ALA A 421 16.79 -6.49 -1.55
C ALA A 421 17.40 -5.09 -1.31
N HIS A 422 18.47 -4.76 -2.03
CA HIS A 422 19.07 -3.41 -2.02
C HIS A 422 18.17 -2.40 -2.75
N PRO A 423 17.63 -1.37 -2.07
CA PRO A 423 16.69 -0.42 -2.68
C PRO A 423 17.30 0.37 -3.84
N TYR A 424 18.59 0.72 -3.77
CA TYR A 424 19.34 1.31 -4.89
C TYR A 424 19.18 0.55 -6.21
N LYS A 425 19.16 -0.79 -6.17
CA LYS A 425 19.01 -1.64 -7.38
C LYS A 425 17.56 -1.66 -7.87
N GLN A 426 16.59 -1.66 -6.96
CA GLN A 426 15.16 -1.57 -7.29
C GLN A 426 14.85 -0.23 -7.97
N GLN A 427 15.28 0.88 -7.37
CA GLN A 427 15.09 2.25 -7.88
C GLN A 427 15.64 2.43 -9.32
N ILE A 428 16.76 1.78 -9.66
CA ILE A 428 17.28 1.76 -11.04
C ILE A 428 16.41 0.91 -11.97
N ALA A 429 15.97 -0.28 -11.54
CA ALA A 429 15.10 -1.13 -12.33
C ALA A 429 13.74 -0.48 -12.62
N GLU A 430 13.18 0.23 -11.65
CA GLU A 430 11.93 1.01 -11.76
C GLU A 430 12.08 2.16 -12.78
N ILE A 431 13.18 2.93 -12.71
CA ILE A 431 13.52 4.00 -13.66
C ILE A 431 13.63 3.45 -15.09
N LEU A 432 14.33 2.33 -15.26
CA LEU A 432 14.45 1.65 -16.56
C LEU A 432 13.09 1.13 -17.05
N GLY A 433 12.28 0.57 -16.15
CA GLY A 433 10.92 0.10 -16.45
C GLY A 433 10.02 1.22 -16.98
N VAL A 434 10.00 2.39 -16.33
CA VAL A 434 9.24 3.57 -16.81
C VAL A 434 9.82 4.15 -18.10
N ALA A 435 11.14 4.10 -18.29
CA ALA A 435 11.79 4.57 -19.52
C ALA A 435 11.47 3.69 -20.74
N ILE A 436 11.47 2.36 -20.57
CA ILE A 436 11.21 1.40 -21.65
C ILE A 436 9.72 1.25 -21.94
N SER A 437 8.87 1.23 -20.91
CA SER A 437 7.42 1.04 -21.09
C SER A 437 6.71 2.26 -21.70
N ALA A 438 7.16 3.49 -21.42
CA ALA A 438 6.44 4.68 -21.85
C ALA A 438 6.34 4.87 -23.39
N PRO A 439 7.39 4.65 -24.20
CA PRO A 439 7.28 4.66 -25.66
C PRO A 439 6.38 3.53 -26.20
N ILE A 440 6.50 2.32 -25.62
CA ILE A 440 5.69 1.15 -26.02
C ILE A 440 4.21 1.42 -25.76
N PHE A 441 3.88 1.97 -24.58
CA PHE A 441 2.51 2.33 -24.21
C PHE A 441 1.92 3.39 -25.14
N ALA A 442 2.70 4.41 -25.53
CA ALA A 442 2.26 5.41 -26.49
C ALA A 442 1.98 4.80 -27.88
N LEU A 443 2.87 3.93 -28.37
CA LEU A 443 2.69 3.22 -29.64
C LEU A 443 1.44 2.33 -29.64
N VAL A 444 1.24 1.55 -28.58
CA VAL A 444 0.08 0.66 -28.44
C VAL A 444 -1.23 1.45 -28.32
N LEU A 445 -1.28 2.54 -27.54
CA LEU A 445 -2.47 3.37 -27.47
C LEU A 445 -2.79 4.07 -28.80
N GLN A 446 -1.79 4.57 -29.52
CA GLN A 446 -2.00 5.18 -30.84
C GLN A 446 -2.57 4.17 -31.83
N LEU A 447 -1.97 2.97 -31.91
CA LEU A 447 -2.44 1.88 -32.77
C LEU A 447 -3.89 1.47 -32.44
N LEU A 448 -4.24 1.34 -31.16
CA LEU A 448 -5.60 1.02 -30.73
C LEU A 448 -6.59 2.16 -31.04
N HIS A 449 -6.17 3.42 -30.93
CA HIS A 449 -7.00 4.57 -31.26
C HIS A 449 -7.27 4.66 -32.78
N GLU A 450 -6.24 4.49 -33.62
CA GLU A 450 -6.39 4.50 -35.07
C GLU A 450 -7.18 3.29 -35.60
N THR A 451 -7.00 2.11 -35.00
CA THR A 451 -7.65 0.86 -35.48
C THR A 451 -9.11 0.74 -35.03
N TYR A 452 -9.43 1.17 -33.81
CA TYR A 452 -10.74 0.91 -33.19
C TYR A 452 -11.47 2.17 -32.69
N GLY A 453 -10.77 3.28 -32.50
CA GLY A 453 -11.28 4.47 -31.80
C GLY A 453 -11.48 4.24 -30.30
N ILE A 454 -11.02 5.20 -29.48
CA ILE A 454 -11.18 5.17 -28.02
C ILE A 454 -12.14 6.30 -27.60
N GLY A 455 -13.14 5.99 -26.78
CA GLY A 455 -14.08 6.97 -26.23
C GLY A 455 -15.55 6.67 -26.53
N ASN A 456 -16.38 7.71 -26.66
CA ASN A 456 -17.83 7.52 -26.87
C ASN A 456 -18.18 7.02 -28.28
N GLU A 457 -17.42 7.42 -29.30
CA GLU A 457 -17.74 7.16 -30.71
C GLU A 457 -17.08 5.87 -31.22
N GLY A 458 -15.80 5.64 -30.86
CA GLY A 458 -15.06 4.42 -31.21
C GLY A 458 -15.59 3.12 -30.59
N LEU A 459 -15.07 1.98 -31.02
CA LEU A 459 -15.44 0.66 -30.51
C LEU A 459 -14.96 0.47 -29.06
N LEU A 460 -13.78 1.00 -28.71
CA LEU A 460 -13.22 0.90 -27.35
C LEU A 460 -13.82 1.98 -26.45
N LYS A 461 -14.99 1.68 -25.88
CA LYS A 461 -15.65 2.57 -24.91
C LYS A 461 -14.78 2.79 -23.68
N ALA A 462 -14.51 4.04 -23.35
CA ALA A 462 -13.67 4.43 -22.21
C ALA A 462 -14.41 5.34 -21.20
N PRO A 463 -15.42 4.85 -20.45
CA PRO A 463 -16.31 5.70 -19.65
C PRO A 463 -15.64 6.51 -18.54
N GLN A 464 -14.44 6.13 -18.09
CA GLN A 464 -13.64 6.93 -17.16
C GLN A 464 -12.98 8.12 -17.86
N ALA A 465 -12.39 7.91 -19.04
CA ALA A 465 -11.82 8.99 -19.86
C ALA A 465 -12.92 9.97 -20.31
N THR A 466 -14.11 9.47 -20.67
CA THR A 466 -15.29 10.31 -20.95
C THR A 466 -15.65 11.21 -19.76
N LEU A 467 -15.53 10.73 -18.52
CA LEU A 467 -15.81 11.51 -17.31
C LEU A 467 -14.73 12.57 -17.04
N PHE A 468 -13.45 12.26 -17.26
CA PHE A 468 -12.37 13.26 -17.20
C PHE A 468 -12.55 14.35 -18.27
N ALA A 469 -12.88 13.95 -19.51
CA ALA A 469 -13.13 14.88 -20.61
C ALA A 469 -14.34 15.78 -20.35
N SER A 470 -15.49 15.22 -19.96
CA SER A 470 -16.69 16.03 -19.67
C SER A 470 -16.49 16.96 -18.46
N LEU A 471 -15.73 16.53 -17.45
CA LEU A 471 -15.39 17.37 -16.30
C LEU A 471 -14.46 18.53 -16.68
N ALA A 472 -13.51 18.30 -17.60
CA ALA A 472 -12.64 19.35 -18.12
C ALA A 472 -13.38 20.34 -19.04
N SER A 473 -14.18 19.83 -19.98
CA SER A 473 -15.05 20.68 -20.80
C SER A 473 -16.06 21.48 -19.97
N SER A 474 -16.57 20.94 -18.86
CA SER A 474 -17.48 21.67 -17.95
C SER A 474 -16.78 22.74 -17.07
N MET A 475 -15.48 22.96 -17.25
CA MET A 475 -14.74 24.05 -16.60
C MET A 475 -14.21 25.12 -17.57
N PHE A 476 -14.14 24.82 -18.88
CA PHE A 476 -13.62 25.73 -19.92
C PHE A 476 -14.54 25.85 -21.14
N SER A 477 -15.79 25.41 -21.03
CA SER A 477 -16.83 25.46 -22.06
C SER A 477 -18.21 25.43 -21.38
N ASP A 478 -19.29 25.80 -22.09
CA ASP A 478 -20.64 25.96 -21.54
C ASP A 478 -21.36 24.66 -21.11
N ALA A 479 -20.61 23.57 -20.88
CA ALA A 479 -21.18 22.29 -20.46
C ALA A 479 -21.56 22.32 -18.96
N PRO A 480 -22.79 21.90 -18.57
CA PRO A 480 -23.28 22.06 -17.21
C PRO A 480 -22.57 21.12 -16.22
N LEU A 481 -21.63 21.67 -15.45
CA LEU A 481 -20.95 20.99 -14.35
C LEU A 481 -21.97 20.53 -13.29
N PRO A 482 -21.97 19.25 -12.84
CA PRO A 482 -22.92 18.73 -11.84
C PRO A 482 -22.56 19.16 -10.41
N VAL A 483 -22.37 20.48 -10.20
CA VAL A 483 -21.92 21.11 -8.95
C VAL A 483 -22.73 20.65 -7.74
N PHE A 484 -24.06 20.51 -7.87
CA PHE A 484 -24.90 20.05 -6.77
C PHE A 484 -24.47 18.69 -6.21
N MET A 485 -24.15 17.72 -7.07
CA MET A 485 -23.69 16.39 -6.62
C MET A 485 -22.30 16.46 -6.00
N ILE A 486 -21.39 17.24 -6.60
CA ILE A 486 -20.05 17.48 -6.04
C ILE A 486 -20.17 18.12 -4.65
N SER A 487 -21.06 19.10 -4.47
CA SER A 487 -21.34 19.76 -3.18
C SER A 487 -21.94 18.82 -2.14
N VAL A 488 -22.90 17.96 -2.51
CA VAL A 488 -23.44 16.91 -1.62
C VAL A 488 -22.33 15.95 -1.16
N GLY A 489 -21.47 15.53 -2.09
CA GLY A 489 -20.29 14.71 -1.78
C GLY A 489 -19.29 15.39 -0.85
N THR A 490 -18.98 16.66 -1.14
CA THR A 490 -18.02 17.49 -0.37
C THR A 490 -18.54 17.74 1.05
N LEU A 491 -19.85 18.02 1.20
CA LEU A 491 -20.49 18.17 2.49
C LEU A 491 -20.44 16.88 3.32
N LEU A 492 -20.73 15.73 2.71
CA LEU A 492 -20.60 14.43 3.39
C LEU A 492 -19.14 14.15 3.79
N GLY A 493 -18.19 14.41 2.90
CA GLY A 493 -16.77 14.29 3.19
C GLY A 493 -16.34 15.19 4.36
N ALA A 494 -16.83 16.43 4.42
CA ALA A 494 -16.57 17.36 5.52
C ALA A 494 -17.18 16.89 6.85
N ILE A 495 -18.41 16.32 6.83
CA ILE A 495 -19.03 15.70 8.00
C ILE A 495 -18.16 14.53 8.52
N LEU A 496 -17.68 13.65 7.63
CA LEU A 496 -16.77 12.56 8.01
C LEU A 496 -15.40 13.06 8.50
N PHE A 497 -14.90 14.18 7.97
CA PHE A 497 -13.65 14.81 8.41
C PHE A 497 -13.75 15.35 9.84
N PHE A 498 -14.83 16.08 10.17
CA PHE A 498 -15.06 16.54 11.54
C PHE A 498 -15.39 15.37 12.49
N TRP A 499 -16.10 14.34 12.02
CA TRP A 499 -16.28 13.09 12.76
C TRP A 499 -14.94 12.41 13.08
N ASN A 500 -14.01 12.34 12.14
CA ASN A 500 -12.67 11.80 12.38
C ASN A 500 -11.81 12.64 13.34
N ARG A 501 -12.16 13.93 13.53
CA ARG A 501 -11.44 14.85 14.42
C ARG A 501 -11.94 14.82 15.86
N TYR A 502 -13.23 14.58 16.07
CA TYR A 502 -13.89 14.69 17.39
C TYR A 502 -14.63 13.42 17.86
N GLY A 503 -14.90 12.47 16.96
CA GLY A 503 -15.64 11.24 17.25
C GLY A 503 -14.78 10.09 17.76
N LEU A 504 -15.44 9.12 18.39
CA LEU A 504 -14.81 7.94 19.01
C LEU A 504 -14.17 6.96 18.01
N TYR A 505 -14.62 6.97 16.75
CA TYR A 505 -14.20 6.00 15.72
C TYR A 505 -13.85 6.70 14.41
N ARG A 506 -12.61 6.52 13.93
CA ARG A 506 -12.11 7.09 12.66
C ARG A 506 -12.54 6.25 11.45
N ILE A 507 -13.34 6.87 10.59
CA ILE A 507 -13.91 6.36 9.34
C ILE A 507 -13.00 6.82 8.19
N PRO A 508 -12.19 5.96 7.54
CA PRO A 508 -11.27 6.41 6.50
C PRO A 508 -12.06 6.93 5.29
N ILE A 509 -11.96 8.23 5.00
CA ILE A 509 -12.86 8.91 4.04
C ILE A 509 -12.65 8.39 2.62
N MET A 510 -11.40 8.13 2.23
CA MET A 510 -11.05 7.68 0.88
C MET A 510 -11.75 6.35 0.48
N PRO A 511 -11.68 5.25 1.26
CA PRO A 511 -12.50 4.07 1.03
C PRO A 511 -14.01 4.33 0.86
N VAL A 512 -14.61 5.19 1.69
CA VAL A 512 -16.03 5.54 1.57
C VAL A 512 -16.29 6.29 0.25
N ALA A 513 -15.44 7.23 -0.11
CA ALA A 513 -15.57 8.01 -1.33
C ALA A 513 -15.37 7.16 -2.61
N VAL A 514 -14.44 6.19 -2.58
CA VAL A 514 -14.29 5.15 -3.62
C VAL A 514 -15.57 4.32 -3.74
N GLY A 515 -16.12 3.88 -2.61
CA GLY A 515 -17.41 3.20 -2.57
C GLY A 515 -18.54 3.97 -3.24
N MET A 516 -18.63 5.27 -2.94
CA MET A 516 -19.63 6.17 -3.54
C MET A 516 -19.46 6.35 -5.05
N TYR A 517 -18.23 6.23 -5.56
CA TYR A 517 -17.87 6.35 -6.97
C TYR A 517 -18.03 5.04 -7.77
N LEU A 518 -17.98 3.88 -7.11
CA LEU A 518 -18.06 2.56 -7.75
C LEU A 518 -19.49 2.00 -7.89
N PRO A 519 -19.71 1.00 -8.75
CA PRO A 519 -20.90 0.16 -8.68
C PRO A 519 -20.99 -0.56 -7.33
N LEU A 520 -22.20 -0.63 -6.75
CA LEU A 520 -22.42 -1.44 -5.56
C LEU A 520 -22.16 -2.93 -5.85
N SER A 521 -22.41 -3.38 -7.08
CA SER A 521 -22.13 -4.75 -7.56
C SER A 521 -20.65 -5.14 -7.52
N VAL A 522 -19.74 -4.20 -7.74
CA VAL A 522 -18.27 -4.35 -7.60
C VAL A 522 -17.84 -4.31 -6.13
N SER A 523 -18.59 -3.59 -5.29
CA SER A 523 -18.29 -3.43 -3.86
C SER A 523 -18.72 -4.64 -3.01
N THR A 524 -19.74 -5.38 -3.42
CA THR A 524 -20.22 -6.60 -2.73
C THR A 524 -19.20 -7.76 -2.70
N PRO A 525 -18.56 -8.20 -3.80
CA PRO A 525 -17.55 -9.26 -3.74
C PRO A 525 -16.32 -8.85 -2.91
N LEU A 526 -15.93 -7.56 -2.98
CA LEU A 526 -14.89 -6.99 -2.12
C LEU A 526 -15.26 -7.13 -0.63
N LEU A 527 -16.51 -6.82 -0.25
CA LEU A 527 -17.00 -7.05 1.11
C LEU A 527 -16.93 -8.52 1.53
N LEU A 528 -17.35 -9.44 0.65
CA LEU A 528 -17.33 -10.88 0.95
C LEU A 528 -15.90 -11.36 1.21
N GLY A 529 -14.92 -10.93 0.40
CA GLY A 529 -13.50 -11.14 0.66
C GLY A 529 -13.05 -10.62 2.04
N GLY A 530 -13.46 -9.40 2.38
CA GLY A 530 -13.15 -8.80 3.68
C GLY A 530 -13.77 -9.57 4.86
N ILE A 531 -15.01 -10.05 4.71
CA ILE A 531 -15.69 -10.89 5.71
C ILE A 531 -14.93 -12.22 5.89
N LEU A 532 -14.49 -12.85 4.79
CA LEU A 532 -13.69 -14.07 4.83
C LEU A 532 -12.35 -13.85 5.55
N TYR A 533 -11.67 -12.73 5.31
CA TYR A 533 -10.47 -12.34 6.06
C TYR A 533 -10.75 -12.23 7.56
N HIS A 534 -11.84 -11.55 7.97
CA HIS A 534 -12.16 -11.40 9.38
C HIS A 534 -12.53 -12.74 10.03
N ALA A 535 -13.30 -13.59 9.33
CA ALA A 535 -13.63 -14.92 9.78
C ALA A 535 -12.36 -15.78 9.94
N HIS A 536 -11.46 -15.81 8.94
CA HIS A 536 -10.22 -16.58 9.01
C HIS A 536 -9.31 -16.10 10.14
N ARG A 537 -9.10 -14.78 10.27
CA ARG A 537 -8.31 -14.18 11.35
C ARG A 537 -8.89 -14.50 12.72
N LYS A 538 -10.19 -14.27 12.94
CA LYS A 538 -10.86 -14.55 14.22
C LYS A 538 -10.78 -16.04 14.60
N TRP A 539 -10.90 -16.94 13.63
CA TRP A 539 -10.83 -18.39 13.90
C TRP A 539 -9.39 -18.89 14.11
N SER A 540 -8.41 -18.34 13.40
CA SER A 540 -7.00 -18.77 13.49
C SER A 540 -6.22 -18.10 14.61
N SER A 541 -6.66 -16.95 15.14
CA SER A 541 -6.05 -16.31 16.31
C SER A 541 -6.39 -17.01 17.64
N GLY A 542 -7.47 -17.80 17.69
CA GLY A 542 -7.89 -18.57 18.88
C GLY A 542 -6.97 -19.76 19.25
N THR A 543 -5.70 -19.73 18.86
CA THR A 543 -4.69 -20.77 19.12
C THR A 543 -3.29 -20.14 19.26
N VAL A 544 -3.23 -18.87 19.66
CA VAL A 544 -1.99 -18.15 19.96
C VAL A 544 -2.11 -17.55 21.36
N THR A 545 -1.32 -18.06 22.30
CA THR A 545 -1.06 -17.42 23.59
C THR A 545 -0.09 -16.26 23.37
N ASP A 546 -0.58 -15.03 23.41
CA ASP A 546 0.28 -13.85 23.30
C ASP A 546 1.11 -13.67 24.59
N SER A 547 2.43 -13.86 24.49
CA SER A 547 3.40 -13.39 25.47
C SER A 547 3.74 -11.91 25.19
N PRO A 548 3.71 -11.02 26.21
CA PRO A 548 3.66 -9.57 26.00
C PRO A 548 4.93 -8.95 25.41
N GLU A 549 6.10 -9.59 25.54
CA GLU A 549 7.39 -9.01 25.12
C GLU A 549 7.63 -9.06 23.60
N SER A 550 6.92 -9.90 22.86
CA SER A 550 7.22 -10.20 21.44
C SER A 550 6.83 -9.10 20.43
N SER A 551 6.56 -7.87 20.88
CA SER A 551 6.01 -6.79 20.04
C SER A 551 7.07 -6.05 19.20
N ALA A 552 8.32 -5.99 19.68
CA ALA A 552 9.34 -5.04 19.19
C ALA A 552 10.23 -5.53 18.03
N ASN A 553 9.93 -6.68 17.40
CA ASN A 553 10.81 -7.26 16.36
C ASN A 553 10.04 -7.56 15.07
N SER A 554 10.50 -7.00 13.95
CA SER A 554 9.93 -7.22 12.60
C SER A 554 9.67 -8.69 12.29
N LYS A 555 10.63 -9.59 12.62
CA LYS A 555 10.51 -11.04 12.33
C LYS A 555 9.26 -11.66 12.97
N SER A 556 8.92 -11.27 14.21
CA SER A 556 7.74 -11.76 14.94
C SER A 556 6.42 -11.41 14.21
N ARG A 557 6.32 -10.21 13.64
CA ARG A 557 5.12 -9.79 12.87
C ARG A 557 4.93 -10.66 11.62
N TRP A 558 6.01 -10.92 10.88
CA TRP A 558 5.99 -11.76 9.68
C TRP A 558 5.58 -13.19 9.97
N GLU A 559 6.14 -13.77 11.03
CA GLU A 559 5.86 -15.13 11.43
C GLU A 559 4.40 -15.30 11.89
N LYS A 560 3.86 -14.30 12.61
CA LYS A 560 2.43 -14.22 12.92
C LYS A 560 1.58 -14.19 11.64
N VAL A 561 1.85 -13.27 10.70
CA VAL A 561 1.07 -13.15 9.44
C VAL A 561 1.13 -14.44 8.62
N ARG A 562 2.30 -15.04 8.40
CA ARG A 562 2.43 -16.35 7.73
C ARG A 562 1.57 -17.43 8.41
N LYS A 563 1.58 -17.50 9.75
CA LYS A 563 0.90 -18.54 10.53
C LYS A 563 -0.63 -18.48 10.51
N TRP A 564 -1.25 -17.29 10.38
CA TRP A 564 -2.72 -17.15 10.34
C TRP A 564 -3.31 -16.72 8.98
N ALA A 565 -2.51 -16.18 8.07
CA ALA A 565 -2.97 -15.73 6.73
C ALA A 565 -2.35 -16.48 5.55
N GLY A 566 -1.28 -17.26 5.75
CA GLY A 566 -0.42 -17.83 4.70
C GLY A 566 -1.17 -18.37 3.47
N ASP A 567 -1.73 -19.57 3.56
CA ASP A 567 -2.35 -20.24 2.41
C ASP A 567 -3.54 -19.47 1.81
N PRO A 568 -4.48 -18.90 2.60
CA PRO A 568 -5.56 -18.07 2.06
C PRO A 568 -5.09 -16.81 1.33
N LEU A 569 -4.01 -16.17 1.79
CA LEU A 569 -3.45 -14.96 1.15
C LEU A 569 -2.76 -15.31 -0.17
N LEU A 570 -2.00 -16.40 -0.20
CA LEU A 570 -1.39 -16.96 -1.42
C LEU A 570 -2.47 -17.38 -2.44
N TYR A 571 -3.51 -18.06 -1.98
CA TYR A 571 -4.65 -18.45 -2.81
C TYR A 571 -5.44 -17.25 -3.35
N SER A 572 -5.67 -16.22 -2.50
CA SER A 572 -6.31 -14.96 -2.92
C SER A 572 -5.50 -14.24 -4.00
N SER A 573 -4.17 -14.21 -3.86
CA SER A 573 -3.25 -13.65 -4.85
C SER A 573 -3.28 -14.46 -6.15
N GLY A 574 -3.33 -15.79 -6.04
CA GLY A 574 -3.54 -16.70 -7.16
C GLY A 574 -4.85 -16.43 -7.92
N LEU A 575 -5.98 -16.28 -7.22
CA LEU A 575 -7.28 -16.00 -7.83
C LEU A 575 -7.27 -14.70 -8.66
N ILE A 576 -6.63 -13.65 -8.18
CA ILE A 576 -6.52 -12.35 -8.89
C ILE A 576 -5.77 -12.53 -10.19
N ALA A 577 -4.57 -13.13 -10.14
CA ALA A 577 -3.77 -13.42 -11.33
C ALA A 577 -4.50 -14.37 -12.29
N GLY A 578 -5.19 -15.38 -11.76
CA GLY A 578 -5.94 -16.38 -12.51
C GLY A 578 -7.13 -15.80 -13.26
N GLU A 579 -7.96 -14.97 -12.63
CA GLU A 579 -9.11 -14.34 -13.32
C GLU A 579 -8.64 -13.35 -14.40
N ALA A 580 -7.55 -12.62 -14.16
CA ALA A 580 -6.95 -11.71 -15.14
C ALA A 580 -6.38 -12.47 -16.36
N LEU A 581 -5.56 -13.51 -16.13
CA LEU A 581 -5.03 -14.38 -17.19
C LEU A 581 -6.15 -15.10 -17.94
N GLY A 582 -7.16 -15.60 -17.22
CA GLY A 582 -8.36 -16.22 -17.81
C GLY A 582 -9.13 -15.25 -18.71
N GLY A 583 -9.20 -13.96 -18.36
CA GLY A 583 -9.78 -12.92 -19.20
C GLY A 583 -9.01 -12.69 -20.51
N ILE A 584 -7.67 -12.68 -20.45
CA ILE A 584 -6.80 -12.54 -21.64
C ILE A 584 -6.94 -13.78 -22.54
N LEU A 585 -6.88 -14.98 -21.97
CA LEU A 585 -7.02 -16.24 -22.70
C LEU A 585 -8.41 -16.37 -23.35
N LEU A 586 -9.47 -15.94 -22.66
CA LEU A 586 -10.82 -15.90 -23.21
C LEU A 586 -10.95 -14.88 -24.36
N ALA A 587 -10.33 -13.69 -24.24
CA ALA A 587 -10.34 -12.69 -25.30
C ALA A 587 -9.62 -13.19 -26.57
N LEU A 588 -8.50 -13.89 -26.42
CA LEU A 588 -7.80 -14.56 -27.52
C LEU A 588 -8.66 -15.67 -28.14
N TRP A 589 -9.35 -16.48 -27.33
CA TRP A 589 -10.26 -17.52 -27.83
C TRP A 589 -11.44 -16.94 -28.62
N ILE A 590 -12.06 -15.86 -28.13
CA ILE A 590 -13.12 -15.13 -28.85
C ILE A 590 -12.60 -14.64 -30.22
N LEU A 591 -11.41 -14.01 -30.23
CA LEU A 591 -10.82 -13.42 -31.43
C LEU A 591 -10.43 -14.47 -32.50
N TYR A 592 -9.85 -15.61 -32.10
CA TYR A 592 -9.31 -16.61 -33.03
C TYR A 592 -10.25 -17.78 -33.33
N ALA A 593 -11.13 -18.18 -32.39
CA ALA A 593 -12.06 -19.28 -32.59
C ALA A 593 -13.49 -18.83 -32.96
N GLY A 594 -13.75 -17.52 -33.03
CA GLY A 594 -15.08 -16.97 -33.32
C GLY A 594 -16.11 -17.24 -32.22
N GLY A 595 -15.65 -17.58 -31.01
CA GLY A 595 -16.50 -17.92 -29.88
C GLY A 595 -17.23 -16.71 -29.29
N SER A 596 -18.36 -16.94 -28.64
CA SER A 596 -19.17 -15.89 -28.00
C SER A 596 -19.39 -16.17 -26.51
N THR A 597 -19.43 -15.09 -25.72
CA THR A 597 -19.84 -15.11 -24.30
C THR A 597 -21.36 -15.22 -24.20
N SER A 598 -21.89 -16.06 -23.32
CA SER A 598 -23.35 -16.13 -23.15
C SER A 598 -23.87 -15.08 -22.17
N SER A 599 -25.00 -14.47 -22.53
CA SER A 599 -25.75 -13.53 -21.69
C SER A 599 -26.95 -14.17 -20.97
N GLY A 600 -27.28 -15.44 -21.32
CA GLY A 600 -28.52 -16.11 -20.96
C GLY A 600 -28.43 -17.16 -19.83
N GLY A 601 -27.28 -17.33 -19.17
CA GLY A 601 -27.12 -18.31 -18.10
C GLY A 601 -27.75 -17.90 -16.76
N SER A 602 -27.99 -18.86 -15.86
CA SER A 602 -28.69 -18.60 -14.59
C SER A 602 -27.78 -17.98 -13.52
N SER A 603 -28.15 -16.79 -13.03
CA SER A 603 -27.38 -16.06 -11.99
C SER A 603 -27.20 -16.85 -10.69
N LEU A 604 -28.16 -17.70 -10.33
CA LEU A 604 -28.08 -18.57 -9.15
C LEU A 604 -26.97 -19.64 -9.27
N LEU A 605 -26.74 -20.18 -10.47
CA LEU A 605 -25.62 -21.09 -10.72
C LEU A 605 -24.28 -20.34 -10.60
N GLY A 606 -24.21 -19.09 -11.08
CA GLY A 606 -23.05 -18.22 -10.89
C GLY A 606 -22.73 -17.93 -9.43
N LEU A 607 -23.76 -17.65 -8.63
CA LEU A 607 -23.61 -17.47 -7.18
C LEU A 607 -23.05 -18.73 -6.51
N ILE A 608 -23.54 -19.92 -6.88
CA ILE A 608 -23.02 -21.20 -6.36
C ILE A 608 -21.55 -21.40 -6.74
N ILE A 609 -21.21 -21.23 -8.02
CA ILE A 609 -19.82 -21.41 -8.52
C ILE A 609 -18.87 -20.40 -7.86
N PHE A 610 -19.29 -19.14 -7.74
CA PHE A 610 -18.55 -18.10 -7.04
C PHE A 610 -18.30 -18.46 -5.57
N LEU A 611 -19.33 -18.87 -4.83
CA LEU A 611 -19.18 -19.30 -3.43
C LEU A 611 -18.26 -20.53 -3.27
N ILE A 612 -18.31 -21.49 -4.22
CA ILE A 612 -17.40 -22.64 -4.25
C ILE A 612 -15.94 -22.19 -4.41
N VAL A 613 -15.66 -21.25 -5.32
CA VAL A 613 -14.30 -20.74 -5.57
C VAL A 613 -13.74 -19.95 -4.37
N LEU A 614 -14.59 -19.40 -3.50
CA LEU A 614 -14.16 -18.76 -2.25
C LEU A 614 -13.94 -19.74 -1.09
N LEU A 615 -14.31 -21.03 -1.20
CA LEU A 615 -14.16 -21.99 -0.10
C LEU A 615 -12.71 -22.12 0.44
N PRO A 616 -11.62 -22.12 -0.37
CA PRO A 616 -10.26 -22.22 0.15
C PRO A 616 -9.79 -20.98 0.96
N MET A 617 -10.52 -19.86 0.87
CA MET A 617 -10.30 -18.67 1.71
C MET A 617 -10.98 -18.79 3.09
N THR A 618 -11.83 -19.80 3.29
CA THR A 618 -12.53 -20.05 4.56
C THR A 618 -11.67 -20.86 5.53
N PRO A 619 -11.85 -20.71 6.86
CA PRO A 619 -11.17 -21.56 7.86
C PRO A 619 -11.65 -23.02 7.91
N LEU A 620 -12.49 -23.47 6.96
CA LEU A 620 -12.96 -24.86 6.88
C LEU A 620 -11.89 -25.77 6.27
N ILE A 621 -11.22 -25.34 5.20
CA ILE A 621 -10.24 -26.17 4.49
C ILE A 621 -8.92 -26.29 5.28
N SER A 622 -8.51 -25.23 5.99
CA SER A 622 -7.35 -25.25 6.89
C SER A 622 -7.51 -26.17 8.12
N ARG A 623 -8.74 -26.67 8.40
CA ARG A 623 -8.99 -27.72 9.41
C ARG A 623 -8.80 -29.14 8.87
N PHE A 624 -9.00 -29.38 7.58
CA PHE A 624 -8.76 -30.70 6.98
C PHE A 624 -7.25 -30.90 6.74
N SER A 625 -6.58 -29.91 6.15
CA SER A 625 -5.13 -29.92 5.88
C SER A 625 -4.22 -29.86 7.12
N ARG A 626 -4.79 -29.89 8.33
CA ARG A 626 -4.09 -29.99 9.63
C ARG A 626 -4.53 -31.23 10.44
N ARG A 627 -5.24 -32.16 9.79
CA ARG A 627 -5.72 -33.44 10.36
C ARG A 627 -5.28 -34.66 9.54
N SER A 628 -4.86 -34.45 8.30
CA SER A 628 -3.94 -35.30 7.54
C SER A 628 -2.50 -34.94 7.89
#